data_AF-A0AAE1Z7K5-F1
#
_entry.id   AF-A0AAE1Z7K5-F1
#
_cell.length_a   1.000
_cell.length_b   1.000
_cell.length_c   1.000
_cell.angle_alpha   90.00
_cell.angle_beta   90.00
_cell.angle_gamma   90.00
#
_symmetry.space_group_name_H-M   'P 1'
#
loop_
_entity.id
_entity.type
_entity.pdbx_description
1 polymer ?
#
loop_
_entity_poly.entity_id
_entity_poly.type
_entity_poly.pdbx_seq_one_letter_code
_entity_poly.pdbx_strand_id
1 'polypeptide(L)'
;MVHENLTLAVNSAASIGCCVVNTGSEDIMQGKRHIVLGVICQLICRDLVDTITLNKHGELLALLHDGGNAEDLAAMKPEELLMRWVNYHLHLVGCDSRITNFNSDLADSVVYAH
;
A
#
# COMPACT_ATOMS: atom_id res chain seq x y z
N MET A 1 -25.90 17.84 -11.60
CA MET A 1 -25.02 17.05 -12.49
C MET A 1 -23.56 17.02 -12.04
N VAL A 2 -22.73 18.07 -12.22
CA VAL A 2 -21.29 17.97 -11.86
C VAL A 2 -21.08 17.74 -10.36
N HIS A 3 -21.82 18.45 -9.51
CA HIS A 3 -21.72 18.30 -8.06
C HIS A 3 -22.10 16.88 -7.57
N GLU A 4 -23.20 16.32 -8.06
CA GLU A 4 -23.66 14.97 -7.70
C GLU A 4 -22.64 13.89 -8.12
N ASN A 5 -22.03 14.02 -9.30
CA ASN A 5 -20.98 13.10 -9.75
C ASN A 5 -19.77 13.13 -8.83
N LEU A 6 -19.37 14.33 -8.37
CA LEU A 6 -18.25 14.48 -7.47
C LEU A 6 -18.56 13.96 -6.06
N THR A 7 -19.78 14.19 -5.56
CA THR A 7 -20.24 13.60 -4.30
C THR A 7 -20.22 12.07 -4.38
N LEU A 8 -20.70 11.49 -5.48
CA LEU A 8 -20.66 10.04 -5.70
C LEU A 8 -19.20 9.53 -5.71
N ALA A 9 -18.31 10.18 -6.46
CA ALA A 9 -16.91 9.80 -6.56
C ALA A 9 -16.18 9.82 -5.20
N VAL A 10 -16.39 10.87 -4.39
CA VAL A 10 -15.81 10.99 -3.05
C VAL A 10 -16.34 9.90 -2.13
N ASN A 11 -17.64 9.63 -2.16
CA ASN A 11 -18.24 8.58 -1.34
C ASN A 11 -17.76 7.18 -1.75
N SER A 12 -17.61 6.93 -3.05
CA SER A 12 -17.04 5.67 -3.55
C SER A 12 -15.59 5.52 -3.11
N ALA A 13 -14.76 6.57 -3.23
CA ALA A 13 -13.38 6.57 -2.73
C ALA A 13 -13.30 6.32 -1.21
N ALA A 14 -14.23 6.90 -0.44
CA ALA A 14 -14.33 6.63 1.00
C ALA A 14 -14.67 5.17 1.29
N SER A 15 -15.61 4.57 0.55
CA SER A 15 -16.05 3.19 0.76
C SER A 15 -14.98 2.14 0.47
N ILE A 16 -14.06 2.45 -0.45
CA ILE A 16 -12.90 1.60 -0.71
C ILE A 16 -11.76 1.92 0.25
N GLY A 17 -11.92 2.85 1.20
CA GLY A 17 -10.94 3.14 2.25
C GLY A 17 -9.87 4.16 1.89
N CYS A 18 -10.15 5.10 0.97
CA CYS A 18 -9.33 6.31 0.82
C CYS A 18 -9.64 7.30 1.95
N CYS A 19 -8.63 8.00 2.44
CA CYS A 19 -8.78 9.07 3.42
C CYS A 19 -9.31 10.34 2.74
N VAL A 20 -10.61 10.59 2.87
CA VAL A 20 -11.31 11.75 2.30
C VAL A 20 -11.83 12.73 3.36
N VAL A 21 -11.31 12.65 4.59
CA VAL A 21 -11.85 13.36 5.78
C VAL A 21 -11.86 14.90 5.63
N ASN A 22 -11.09 15.45 4.68
CA ASN A 22 -11.07 16.88 4.33
C ASN A 22 -11.19 17.12 2.81
N THR A 23 -11.90 16.24 2.09
CA THR A 23 -12.09 16.35 0.64
C THR A 23 -13.57 16.43 0.32
N GLY A 24 -14.09 17.66 0.21
CA GLY A 24 -15.44 17.90 -0.27
C GLY A 24 -15.53 17.76 -1.79
N SER A 25 -16.73 17.45 -2.30
CA SER A 25 -17.04 17.57 -3.75
C SER A 25 -16.66 18.94 -4.30
N GLU A 26 -16.78 19.98 -3.46
CA GLU A 26 -16.44 21.35 -3.77
C GLU A 26 -14.93 21.61 -3.89
N ASP A 27 -14.08 20.94 -3.11
CA ASP A 27 -12.62 21.05 -3.22
C ASP A 27 -12.10 20.49 -4.54
N ILE A 28 -12.71 19.39 -4.99
CA ILE A 28 -12.43 18.78 -6.30
C ILE A 28 -12.99 19.66 -7.42
N MET A 29 -14.21 20.20 -7.25
CA MET A 29 -14.83 21.10 -8.23
C MET A 29 -14.02 22.39 -8.43
N GLN A 30 -13.42 22.92 -7.35
CA GLN A 30 -12.51 24.07 -7.39
C GLN A 30 -11.10 23.72 -7.89
N GLY A 31 -10.81 22.45 -8.16
CA GLY A 31 -9.53 22.01 -8.72
C GLY A 31 -8.36 22.21 -7.76
N LYS A 32 -8.56 22.07 -6.45
CA LYS A 32 -7.48 22.17 -5.45
C LYS A 32 -6.45 21.06 -5.70
N ARG A 33 -5.35 21.40 -6.36
CA ARG A 33 -4.36 20.46 -6.90
C ARG A 33 -3.85 19.44 -5.87
N HIS A 34 -3.57 19.88 -4.65
CA HIS A 34 -3.06 18.99 -3.59
C HIS A 34 -4.10 17.94 -3.16
N ILE A 35 -5.39 18.28 -3.18
CA ILE A 35 -6.49 17.37 -2.84
C ILE A 35 -6.70 16.36 -3.98
N VAL A 36 -6.81 16.85 -5.22
CA VAL A 36 -6.98 15.98 -6.40
C VAL A 36 -5.82 15.01 -6.53
N LEU A 37 -4.57 15.49 -6.38
CA LEU A 37 -3.39 14.63 -6.41
C LEU A 37 -3.38 13.63 -5.26
N GLY A 38 -3.78 14.05 -4.05
CA GLY A 38 -3.87 13.17 -2.89
C GLY A 38 -4.85 12.01 -3.08
N VAL A 39 -6.01 12.27 -3.70
CA VAL A 39 -7.01 11.22 -4.01
C VAL A 39 -6.48 10.27 -5.09
N ILE A 40 -5.91 10.81 -6.18
CA ILE A 40 -5.35 9.99 -7.26
C ILE A 40 -4.20 9.11 -6.76
N CYS A 41 -3.29 9.68 -5.97
CA CYS A 41 -2.17 8.95 -5.40
C CYS A 41 -2.65 7.80 -4.50
N GLN A 42 -3.65 8.05 -3.64
CA GLN A 42 -4.24 7.00 -2.81
C GLN A 42 -4.89 5.88 -3.62
N LEU A 43 -5.61 6.22 -4.71
CA LEU A 43 -6.21 5.22 -5.59
C LEU A 43 -5.15 4.33 -6.25
N ILE A 44 -4.08 4.94 -6.80
CA ILE A 44 -2.99 4.22 -7.47
C ILE A 44 -2.23 3.34 -6.47
N CYS A 45 -1.83 3.91 -5.33
CA CYS A 45 -1.10 3.17 -4.31
C CYS A 45 -1.91 1.98 -3.79
N ARG A 46 -3.21 2.18 -3.53
CA ARG A 46 -4.10 1.10 -3.11
C ARG A 46 -4.20 0.00 -4.16
N ASP A 47 -4.51 0.35 -5.41
CA ASP A 47 -4.66 -0.65 -6.48
C ASP A 47 -3.37 -1.47 -6.67
N LEU A 48 -2.21 -0.80 -6.63
CA LEU A 48 -0.91 -1.46 -6.70
C LEU A 48 -0.67 -2.41 -5.52
N VAL A 49 -0.90 -1.93 -4.29
CA VAL A 49 -0.63 -2.67 -3.06
C VAL A 49 -1.62 -3.82 -2.85
N ASP A 50 -2.90 -3.64 -3.15
CA ASP A 50 -3.95 -4.67 -3.05
C ASP A 50 -3.71 -5.83 -4.04
N THR A 51 -2.81 -5.68 -5.02
CA THR A 51 -2.39 -6.81 -5.86
C THR A 51 -1.45 -7.80 -5.15
N ILE A 52 -0.80 -7.39 -4.06
CA ILE A 52 0.20 -8.18 -3.34
C ILE A 52 -0.52 -9.19 -2.45
N THR A 53 -0.89 -10.32 -3.04
CA THR A 53 -1.62 -11.42 -2.37
C THR A 53 -1.00 -12.76 -2.70
N LEU A 54 -1.11 -13.73 -1.78
CA LEU A 54 -0.59 -15.09 -1.97
C LEU A 54 -1.16 -15.80 -3.21
N ASN A 55 -2.39 -15.44 -3.63
CA ASN A 55 -3.01 -16.01 -4.82
C ASN A 55 -2.34 -15.55 -6.13
N LYS A 56 -1.83 -14.30 -6.16
CA LYS A 56 -1.15 -13.73 -7.32
C LYS A 56 0.35 -14.01 -7.31
N HIS A 57 0.93 -14.16 -6.12
CA HIS A 57 2.37 -14.24 -5.90
C HIS A 57 2.71 -15.50 -5.10
N GLY A 58 2.91 -16.62 -5.80
CA GLY A 58 3.25 -17.92 -5.18
C GLY A 58 4.61 -17.92 -4.49
N GLU A 59 5.52 -17.02 -4.89
CA GLU A 59 6.81 -16.79 -4.26
C GLU A 59 6.71 -16.35 -2.79
N LEU A 60 5.58 -15.75 -2.39
CA LEU A 60 5.35 -15.35 -1.00
C LEU A 60 5.18 -16.55 -0.06
N LEU A 61 4.90 -17.74 -0.59
CA LEU A 61 4.91 -18.98 0.20
C LEU A 61 6.31 -19.31 0.75
N ALA A 62 7.39 -18.82 0.12
CA ALA A 62 8.74 -19.00 0.65
C ALA A 62 8.94 -18.31 2.02
N LEU A 63 8.07 -17.35 2.38
CA LEU A 63 8.07 -16.68 3.68
C LEU A 63 7.57 -17.54 4.84
N LEU A 64 7.10 -18.77 4.56
CA LEU A 64 6.61 -19.74 5.56
C LEU A 64 7.72 -20.38 6.42
N HIS A 65 8.98 -19.96 6.26
CA HIS A 65 10.13 -20.70 6.79
C HIS A 65 10.18 -20.85 8.33
N ASP A 66 9.42 -20.04 9.08
CA ASP A 66 9.41 -20.00 10.56
C ASP A 66 8.21 -20.72 11.22
N GLY A 67 7.70 -21.80 10.62
CA GLY A 67 6.60 -22.59 11.22
C GLY A 67 5.26 -21.84 11.34
N GLY A 68 5.12 -20.72 10.61
CA GLY A 68 3.86 -20.00 10.46
C GLY A 68 2.94 -20.68 9.46
N ASN A 69 1.63 -20.49 9.61
CA ASN A 69 0.65 -21.06 8.69
C ASN A 69 0.43 -20.14 7.48
N ALA A 70 0.11 -20.72 6.33
CA ALA A 70 -0.27 -19.95 5.13
C ALA A 70 -1.50 -19.05 5.36
N GLU A 71 -2.39 -19.46 6.27
CA GLU A 71 -3.53 -18.67 6.70
C GLU A 71 -3.12 -17.38 7.41
N ASP A 72 -2.05 -17.40 8.22
CA ASP A 72 -1.55 -16.21 8.91
C ASP A 72 -0.97 -15.21 7.91
N LEU A 73 -0.23 -15.69 6.90
CA LEU A 73 0.28 -14.85 5.80
C LEU A 73 -0.86 -14.27 4.95
N ALA A 74 -1.92 -15.05 4.70
CA ALA A 74 -3.08 -14.61 3.95
C ALA A 74 -3.89 -13.54 4.70
N ALA A 75 -3.85 -13.54 6.03
CA ALA A 75 -4.55 -12.59 6.88
C ALA A 75 -3.81 -11.24 7.04
N MET A 76 -2.52 -11.17 6.70
CA MET A 76 -1.74 -9.93 6.77
C MET A 76 -2.23 -8.91 5.73
N LYS A 77 -2.04 -7.63 6.05
CA LYS A 77 -2.25 -6.58 5.04
C LYS A 77 -1.20 -6.70 3.93
N PRO A 78 -1.53 -6.33 2.68
CA PRO A 78 -0.58 -6.44 1.57
C PRO A 78 0.73 -5.66 1.81
N GLU A 79 0.66 -4.53 2.50
CA GLU A 79 1.82 -3.71 2.90
C GLU A 79 2.74 -4.46 3.88
N GLU A 80 2.15 -5.15 4.87
CA GLU A 80 2.89 -5.96 5.86
C GLU A 80 3.52 -7.18 5.20
N LEU A 81 2.81 -7.80 4.27
CA LEU A 81 3.29 -8.92 3.48
C LEU A 81 4.48 -8.51 2.59
N LEU A 82 4.40 -7.35 1.94
CA LEU A 82 5.51 -6.78 1.17
C LEU A 82 6.73 -6.48 2.06
N MET A 83 6.53 -5.86 3.25
CA MET A 83 7.64 -5.61 4.18
C MET A 83 8.30 -6.90 4.64
N ARG A 84 7.51 -7.94 4.92
CA ARG A 84 8.03 -9.26 5.28
C ARG A 84 8.84 -9.88 4.14
N TRP A 85 8.37 -9.72 2.90
CA TRP A 85 9.09 -10.19 1.71
C TRP A 85 10.43 -9.48 1.51
N VAL A 86 10.48 -8.16 1.66
CA VAL A 86 11.75 -7.41 1.57
C VAL A 86 12.72 -7.86 2.66
N ASN A 87 12.26 -7.95 3.91
CA ASN A 87 13.10 -8.39 5.03
C ASN A 87 13.61 -9.81 4.88
N TYR A 88 12.84 -10.70 4.24
CA TYR A 88 13.30 -12.05 3.92
C TYR A 88 14.50 -12.03 2.98
N HIS A 89 14.46 -11.24 1.90
CA HIS A 89 15.59 -11.12 0.98
C HIS A 89 16.80 -10.44 1.62
N LEU A 90 16.59 -9.39 2.42
CA LEU A 90 17.67 -8.76 3.19
C LEU A 90 18.37 -9.76 4.11
N HIS A 91 17.60 -10.63 4.78
CA HIS A 91 18.17 -11.67 5.63
C HIS A 91 18.96 -12.72 4.82
N LEU A 92 18.45 -13.13 3.65
CA LEU A 92 19.15 -14.09 2.77
C LEU A 92 20.52 -13.59 2.29
N VAL A 93 20.65 -12.28 2.06
CA VAL A 93 21.93 -11.66 1.67
C VAL A 93 22.83 -11.29 2.87
N GLY A 94 22.38 -11.57 4.10
CA GLY A 94 23.13 -11.27 5.32
C GLY A 94 23.17 -9.78 5.68
N CYS A 95 22.19 -9.00 5.21
CA CYS A 95 22.06 -7.60 5.60
C CYS A 95 21.41 -7.51 6.98
N ASP A 96 22.06 -6.83 7.92
CA ASP A 96 21.52 -6.59 9.28
C ASP A 96 20.37 -5.56 9.29
N SER A 97 20.18 -4.83 8.18
CA SER A 97 19.10 -3.85 8.05
C SER A 97 17.75 -4.53 7.92
N ARG A 98 16.78 -4.05 8.70
CA ARG A 98 15.40 -4.52 8.65
C ARG A 98 14.47 -3.33 8.50
N ILE A 99 13.60 -3.37 7.50
CA ILE A 99 12.59 -2.33 7.32
C ILE A 99 11.38 -2.57 8.22
N THR A 100 10.87 -1.49 8.76
CA THR A 100 9.64 -1.39 9.56
C THR A 100 8.62 -0.44 8.93
N ASN A 101 9.04 0.35 7.95
CA ASN A 101 8.21 1.27 7.18
C ASN A 101 8.80 1.50 5.77
N PHE A 102 7.97 2.02 4.85
CA PHE A 102 8.39 2.38 3.48
C PHE A 102 8.82 3.85 3.33
N ASN A 103 9.21 4.51 4.43
CA ASN A 103 9.58 5.92 4.49
C ASN A 103 11.07 6.05 4.85
N SER A 104 11.38 6.13 6.14
CA SER A 104 12.70 6.51 6.63
C SER A 104 13.70 5.39 6.38
N ASP A 105 13.22 4.16 6.44
CA ASP A 105 14.05 2.96 6.35
C ASP A 105 14.51 2.70 4.91
N LEU A 106 13.95 3.42 3.94
CA LEU A 106 14.33 3.38 2.52
C LEU A 106 15.06 4.65 2.07
N ALA A 107 15.20 5.64 2.95
CA ALA A 107 15.70 6.97 2.58
C ALA A 107 17.18 6.97 2.17
N ASP A 108 17.99 6.07 2.75
CA ASP A 108 19.42 5.94 2.44
C ASP A 108 19.71 5.05 1.22
N SER A 109 18.65 4.48 0.61
CA SER A 109 18.71 3.56 -0.52
C SER A 109 19.51 2.25 -0.30
N VAL A 110 19.96 1.96 0.92
CA VAL A 110 20.74 0.75 1.22
C VAL A 110 19.92 -0.50 0.96
N VAL A 111 18.66 -0.49 1.39
CA VAL A 111 17.71 -1.59 1.19
C VAL A 111 17.47 -1.87 -0.30
N TYR A 112 17.48 -0.85 -1.16
CA TYR A 112 17.29 -1.02 -2.61
C TYR A 112 18.53 -1.54 -3.34
N ALA A 113 19.71 -1.41 -2.74
CA ALA A 113 20.98 -1.84 -3.35
C ALA A 113 21.25 -3.34 -3.15
N HIS A 114 20.47 -4.01 -2.31
CA HIS A 114 20.57 -5.42 -1.93
C HIS A 114 19.44 -6.24 -2.55
#